data_AF-A0A0D2KWN8-F1
#
_entry.id   AF-A0A0D2KWN8-F1
#
_cell.length_a   1.000
_cell.length_b   1.000
_cell.length_c   1.000
_cell.angle_alpha   90.00
_cell.angle_beta   90.00
_cell.angle_gamma   90.00
#
_symmetry.space_group_name_H-M   'P 1'
#
loop_
_entity.id
_entity.type
_entity.pdbx_description
1 polymer ?
#
loop_
_entity_poly.entity_id
_entity_poly.type
_entity_poly.pdbx_seq_one_letter_code
_entity_poly.pdbx_strand_id
1 'polypeptide(L)'
;MRPTNAKLKDVEAQISEMMAHIRELKSQVKQAKTKLRRLRNEEAAIFESLADHRLVFSPFRNIPEDVLREICIQAYLEGNMAELTFMGLPLPFRLAKICRGMRYIVLTTPIFW
;
A
#
# COMPACT_ATOMS: atom_id res chain seq x y z
N MET A 1 -6.35 -59.36 34.86
CA MET A 1 -7.31 -58.27 35.21
C MET A 1 -7.54 -57.40 33.98
N ARG A 2 -8.79 -57.22 33.55
CA ARG A 2 -9.17 -56.53 32.30
C ARG A 2 -9.48 -55.05 32.61
N PRO A 3 -8.67 -54.07 32.20
CA PRO A 3 -9.00 -52.67 32.44
C PRO A 3 -9.78 -52.14 31.23
N THR A 4 -10.97 -52.64 30.97
CA THR A 4 -11.56 -52.51 29.62
C THR A 4 -12.59 -51.40 29.47
N ASN A 5 -13.56 -51.23 30.37
CA ASN A 5 -14.70 -50.32 30.10
C ASN A 5 -14.50 -48.86 30.49
N ALA A 6 -13.87 -48.57 31.64
CA ALA A 6 -13.66 -47.18 32.07
C ALA A 6 -12.67 -46.44 31.16
N LYS A 7 -11.55 -47.11 30.84
CA LYS A 7 -10.53 -46.57 29.91
C LYS A 7 -11.09 -46.36 28.49
N LEU A 8 -12.01 -47.21 28.03
CA LEU A 8 -12.67 -47.03 26.74
C LEU A 8 -13.54 -45.78 26.71
N LYS A 9 -14.33 -45.54 27.77
CA LYS A 9 -15.16 -44.34 27.88
C LYS A 9 -14.32 -43.06 27.94
N ASP A 10 -13.20 -43.08 28.65
CA ASP A 10 -12.30 -41.92 28.72
C ASP A 10 -11.69 -41.59 27.34
N VAL A 11 -11.29 -42.62 26.59
CA VAL A 11 -10.78 -42.45 25.22
C VAL A 11 -11.86 -41.93 24.28
N GLU A 12 -13.10 -42.42 24.39
CA GLU A 12 -14.23 -41.95 23.58
C GLU A 12 -14.59 -40.49 23.86
N ALA A 13 -14.53 -40.08 25.14
CA ALA A 13 -14.70 -38.70 25.55
C ALA A 13 -13.59 -37.79 24.99
N GLN A 14 -12.33 -38.21 25.10
CA GLN A 14 -11.19 -37.48 24.52
C GLN A 14 -11.30 -37.33 22.99
N ILE A 15 -11.71 -38.39 22.29
CA ILE A 15 -11.90 -38.34 20.83
C ILE A 15 -13.02 -37.36 20.48
N SER A 16 -14.12 -37.35 21.26
CA SER A 16 -15.24 -36.44 21.04
C SER A 16 -14.85 -34.97 21.27
N GLU A 17 -14.09 -34.69 22.34
CA GLU A 17 -13.55 -33.36 22.63
C GLU A 17 -12.60 -32.89 21.52
N MET A 18 -11.69 -33.76 21.08
CA MET A 18 -10.72 -33.44 20.03
C MET A 18 -11.42 -33.20 18.68
N MET A 19 -12.49 -33.95 18.38
CA MET A 19 -13.33 -33.69 17.20
C MET A 19 -14.04 -32.33 17.28
N ALA A 20 -14.55 -31.94 18.45
CA ALA A 20 -15.16 -30.63 18.65
C ALA A 20 -14.13 -29.50 18.43
N HIS A 21 -12.92 -29.67 18.96
CA HIS A 21 -11.83 -28.72 18.79
C HIS A 21 -11.40 -28.59 17.31
N ILE A 22 -11.33 -29.70 16.56
CA ILE A 22 -11.06 -29.68 15.11
C ILE A 22 -12.15 -28.92 14.34
N ARG A 23 -13.43 -29.09 14.71
CA ARG A 23 -14.53 -28.37 14.06
C ARG A 23 -14.43 -26.87 14.31
N GLU A 24 -14.12 -26.48 15.53
CA GLU A 24 -13.93 -25.08 15.89
C GLU A 24 -12.75 -24.46 15.12
N LEU A 25 -11.60 -25.12 15.11
CA LEU A 25 -10.45 -24.67 14.31
C LEU A 25 -10.78 -24.52 12.82
N LYS A 26 -11.54 -25.46 12.24
CA LYS A 26 -12.01 -25.35 10.84
C LYS A 26 -12.90 -24.14 10.64
N SER A 27 -13.78 -23.82 11.60
CA SER A 27 -14.63 -22.63 11.56
C SER A 27 -13.79 -21.36 11.55
N GLN A 28 -12.82 -21.26 12.46
CA GLN A 28 -11.90 -20.12 12.56
C GLN A 28 -11.08 -19.94 11.28
N VAL A 29 -10.56 -21.02 10.70
CA VAL A 29 -9.84 -20.97 9.40
C VAL A 29 -10.76 -20.45 8.29
N LYS A 30 -12.02 -20.87 8.24
CA LYS A 30 -12.99 -20.39 7.24
C LYS A 30 -13.28 -18.89 7.41
N GLN A 31 -13.41 -18.44 8.66
CA GLN A 31 -13.62 -17.02 8.96
C GLN A 31 -12.41 -16.17 8.56
N ALA A 32 -11.20 -16.62 8.90
CA ALA A 32 -9.95 -15.95 8.53
C ALA A 32 -9.78 -15.85 7.01
N LYS A 33 -10.05 -16.93 6.26
CA LYS A 33 -10.04 -16.91 4.78
C LYS A 33 -11.03 -15.90 4.21
N THR A 34 -12.22 -15.80 4.81
CA THR A 34 -13.24 -14.84 4.37
C THR A 34 -12.78 -13.40 4.59
N LYS A 35 -12.16 -13.11 5.75
CA LYS A 35 -11.60 -11.79 6.06
C LYS A 35 -10.47 -11.43 5.10
N LEU A 36 -9.56 -12.37 4.83
CA LEU A 36 -8.44 -12.17 3.90
C LEU A 36 -8.95 -11.87 2.48
N ARG A 37 -9.99 -12.57 2.02
CA ARG A 37 -10.60 -12.28 0.72
C ARG A 37 -11.18 -10.87 0.65
N ARG A 38 -11.82 -10.38 1.71
CA ARG A 38 -12.34 -9.00 1.76
C ARG A 38 -11.22 -7.97 1.68
N LEU A 39 -10.17 -8.15 2.46
CA LEU A 39 -9.00 -7.26 2.44
C LEU A 39 -8.34 -7.20 1.06
N ARG A 40 -8.20 -8.33 0.36
CA ARG A 40 -7.69 -8.33 -1.02
C ARG A 40 -8.59 -7.59 -2.00
N ASN A 41 -9.91 -7.68 -1.83
CA ASN A 41 -10.85 -6.94 -2.68
C ASN A 41 -10.78 -5.44 -2.40
N GLU A 42 -10.63 -5.03 -1.13
CA GLU A 42 -10.41 -3.63 -0.76
C GLU A 42 -9.08 -3.10 -1.31
N GLU A 43 -8.00 -3.88 -1.19
CA GLU A 43 -6.71 -3.57 -1.79
C GLU A 43 -6.82 -3.36 -3.30
N ALA A 44 -7.47 -4.30 -4.01
CA ALA A 44 -7.68 -4.19 -5.46
C ALA A 44 -8.51 -2.93 -5.82
N ALA A 45 -9.57 -2.62 -5.06
CA ALA A 45 -10.37 -1.41 -5.29
C ALA A 45 -9.55 -0.12 -5.09
N ILE A 46 -8.67 -0.09 -4.10
CA ILE A 46 -7.75 1.04 -3.88
C ILE A 46 -6.77 1.17 -5.05
N PHE A 47 -6.22 0.05 -5.54
CA PHE A 47 -5.31 0.07 -6.68
C PHE A 47 -5.98 0.53 -7.97
N GLU A 48 -7.22 0.13 -8.24
CA GLU A 48 -8.01 0.62 -9.38
C GLU A 48 -8.26 2.13 -9.28
N SER A 49 -8.70 2.60 -8.11
CA SER A 49 -8.85 4.05 -7.86
C SER A 49 -7.53 4.80 -8.08
N LEU A 50 -6.39 4.23 -7.66
CA LEU A 50 -5.08 4.83 -7.89
C LEU A 50 -4.67 4.77 -9.37
N ALA A 51 -5.08 3.76 -10.13
CA ALA A 51 -4.85 3.69 -11.57
C ALA A 51 -5.58 4.81 -12.31
N ASP A 52 -6.83 5.09 -11.94
CA ASP A 52 -7.60 6.24 -12.45
C ASP A 52 -6.87 7.55 -12.13
N HIS A 53 -6.39 7.73 -10.91
CA HIS A 53 -5.57 8.88 -10.54
C HIS A 53 -4.24 8.94 -11.30
N ARG A 54 -3.64 7.79 -11.62
CA ARG A 54 -2.38 7.72 -12.38
C ARG A 54 -2.56 8.18 -13.83
N LEU A 55 -3.73 7.97 -14.44
CA LEU A 55 -4.06 8.49 -15.76
C LEU A 55 -4.08 10.03 -15.77
N VAL A 56 -4.53 10.67 -14.68
CA VAL A 56 -4.49 12.13 -14.53
C VAL A 56 -3.06 12.67 -14.57
N PHE A 57 -2.06 11.89 -14.14
CA PHE A 57 -0.65 12.27 -14.20
C PHE A 57 0.03 11.96 -15.55
N SER A 58 -0.65 11.28 -16.47
CA SER A 58 -0.11 10.94 -17.79
C SER A 58 0.30 12.18 -18.61
N PRO A 59 -0.50 13.26 -18.70
CA PRO A 59 -0.13 14.46 -19.44
C PRO A 59 1.17 15.09 -18.93
N PHE A 60 1.35 15.18 -17.61
CA PHE A 60 2.55 15.75 -16.97
C PHE A 60 3.85 14.98 -17.26
N ARG A 61 3.75 13.72 -17.71
CA ARG A 61 4.91 12.90 -18.09
C ARG A 61 5.27 13.03 -19.57
N ASN A 62 4.39 13.58 -20.39
CA ASN A 62 4.57 13.77 -21.83
C ASN A 62 4.88 15.21 -22.22
N ILE A 63 5.06 16.10 -21.23
CA ILE A 63 5.45 17.49 -21.48
C ILE A 63 6.92 17.51 -21.94
N PRO A 64 7.25 18.24 -23.03
CA PRO A 64 8.63 18.49 -23.45
C PRO A 64 9.52 19.06 -22.33
N GLU A 65 10.81 18.72 -22.34
CA GLU A 65 11.73 19.07 -21.25
C GLU A 65 11.94 20.58 -21.08
N ASP A 66 11.90 21.35 -22.16
CA ASP A 66 11.96 22.80 -22.18
C ASP A 66 10.76 23.44 -21.48
N VAL A 67 9.55 22.97 -21.80
CA VAL A 67 8.31 23.42 -21.15
C VAL A 67 8.28 23.02 -19.67
N LEU A 68 8.70 21.80 -19.35
CA LEU A 68 8.84 21.35 -17.95
C LEU A 68 9.84 22.21 -17.17
N ARG A 69 10.93 22.62 -17.80
CA ARG A 69 11.97 23.45 -17.17
C ARG A 69 11.44 24.81 -16.81
N GLU A 70 10.73 25.46 -17.73
CA GLU A 70 10.11 26.76 -17.48
C GLU A 70 9.07 26.66 -16.36
N ILE A 71 8.20 25.63 -16.38
CA ILE A 71 7.23 25.38 -15.32
C ILE A 71 7.92 25.23 -13.95
N CYS A 72 9.01 24.47 -13.88
CA CYS A 72 9.76 24.30 -12.62
C CYS A 72 10.39 25.61 -12.13
N ILE A 73 10.91 26.44 -13.03
CA ILE A 73 11.53 27.74 -12.69
C ILE A 73 10.46 28.72 -12.22
N GLN A 74 9.35 28.85 -12.94
CA GLN A 74 8.26 29.74 -12.53
C GLN A 74 7.63 29.31 -11.21
N ALA A 75 7.42 27.99 -11.00
CA ALA A 75 6.95 27.47 -9.72
C ALA A 75 7.91 27.77 -8.55
N TYR A 76 9.21 27.90 -8.83
CA TYR A 76 10.22 28.29 -7.85
C TYR A 76 10.25 29.80 -7.58
N LEU A 77 10.03 30.61 -8.61
CA LEU A 77 10.06 32.08 -8.51
C LEU A 77 8.74 32.68 -7.97
N GLU A 78 7.60 32.09 -8.34
CA GLU A 78 6.25 32.55 -7.94
C GLU A 78 5.77 31.89 -6.63
N GLY A 79 6.38 30.76 -6.25
CA GLY A 79 6.02 30.01 -5.06
C GLY A 79 6.48 30.73 -3.78
N ASN A 80 5.55 31.04 -2.89
CA ASN A 80 5.86 31.49 -1.54
C ASN A 80 6.57 30.32 -0.81
N MET A 81 7.91 30.35 -0.79
CA MET A 81 8.82 29.24 -0.39
C MET A 81 8.49 28.61 0.98
N ALA A 82 7.76 29.33 1.84
CA ALA A 82 7.34 28.86 3.16
C ALA A 82 6.20 27.81 3.14
N GLU A 83 5.28 27.85 2.17
CA GLU A 83 4.10 26.97 2.13
C GLU A 83 4.38 25.60 1.48
N LEU A 84 5.48 25.50 0.72
CA LEU A 84 5.86 24.26 0.03
C LEU A 84 6.71 23.34 0.92
N THR A 85 6.86 23.65 2.21
CA THR A 85 7.49 22.77 3.20
C THR A 85 6.45 21.79 3.78
N PHE A 86 6.37 20.60 3.21
CA PHE A 86 5.73 19.44 3.87
C PHE A 86 6.86 18.50 4.27
N MET A 87 7.00 18.22 5.56
CA MET A 87 8.06 17.38 6.15
C MET A 87 9.49 17.95 6.06
N GLY A 88 9.68 19.26 5.88
CA GLY A 88 11.00 19.90 5.95
C GLY A 88 11.94 19.67 4.76
N LEU A 89 11.47 19.04 3.67
CA LEU A 89 12.28 18.79 2.47
C LEU A 89 12.26 20.01 1.52
N PRO A 90 13.43 20.46 1.02
CA PRO A 90 13.50 21.52 0.00
C PRO A 90 12.71 21.18 -1.27
N LEU A 91 12.13 22.20 -1.92
CA LEU A 91 11.32 22.10 -3.15
C LEU A 91 11.97 21.23 -4.27
N PRO A 92 13.30 21.28 -4.49
CA PRO A 92 13.97 20.43 -5.46
C PRO A 92 13.71 18.93 -5.25
N PHE A 93 13.75 18.48 -4.00
CA PHE A 93 13.55 17.07 -3.67
C PHE A 93 12.10 16.62 -3.85
N ARG A 94 11.13 17.54 -3.82
CA ARG A 94 9.73 17.24 -4.10
C ARG A 94 9.49 17.06 -5.59
N LEU A 95 9.94 18.02 -6.40
CA LEU A 95 9.80 17.96 -7.86
C LEU A 95 10.52 16.73 -8.44
N ALA A 96 11.67 16.37 -7.87
CA ALA A 96 12.42 15.16 -8.22
C ALA A 96 11.68 13.83 -7.99
N LYS A 97 10.60 13.82 -7.19
CA LYS A 97 9.79 12.62 -6.94
C LYS A 97 8.64 12.42 -7.94
N ILE A 98 8.26 13.46 -8.70
CA ILE A 98 7.07 13.42 -9.57
C ILE A 98 7.33 12.60 -10.85
N CYS A 99 8.39 12.92 -11.60
CA CYS A 99 8.77 12.18 -12.81
C CYS A 99 10.27 12.25 -13.09
N ARG A 100 10.77 11.41 -14.00
CA ARG A 100 12.18 11.39 -14.39
C ARG A 100 12.62 12.72 -15.04
N GLY A 101 11.77 13.33 -15.86
CA GLY A 101 12.05 14.62 -16.49
C GLY A 101 12.24 15.75 -15.48
N MET A 102 11.28 15.91 -14.56
CA MET A 102 11.39 16.90 -13.47
C MET A 102 12.61 16.64 -12.58
N ARG A 103 12.92 15.38 -12.27
CA ARG A 103 14.15 15.04 -11.54
C ARG A 103 15.39 15.48 -12.29
N TYR A 104 15.48 15.18 -13.59
CA TYR A 104 16.62 15.59 -14.40
C TYR A 104 16.77 17.11 -14.41
N ILE A 105 15.69 17.85 -14.69
CA ILE A 105 15.68 19.32 -14.73
C ILE A 105 16.12 19.91 -13.40
N VAL A 106 15.55 19.44 -12.30
CA VAL A 106 15.82 20.00 -10.97
C VAL A 106 17.25 19.73 -10.50
N LEU A 107 17.79 18.54 -10.80
CA LEU A 107 19.17 18.20 -10.45
C LEU A 107 20.20 18.90 -11.35
N THR A 108 19.82 19.29 -12.57
CA THR A 108 20.73 19.90 -13.56
C THR A 108 20.63 21.43 -13.64
N THR A 109 19.61 22.04 -13.03
CA THR A 109 19.43 23.50 -13.08
C THR A 109 19.99 24.12 -11.80
N PRO A 110 21.07 24.93 -11.89
CA PRO A 110 21.72 25.50 -10.71
C PRO A 110 20.83 26.40 -9.86
N ILE A 111 19.81 27.04 -10.44
CA ILE A 111 18.91 27.99 -9.73
C ILE A 111 18.14 27.35 -8.55
N PHE A 112 18.05 26.01 -8.51
CA PHE A 112 17.34 25.26 -7.48
C PHE A 112 18.21 24.87 -6.28
N TRP A 113 19.52 25.17 -6.29
CA TRP A 113 20.50 24.84 -5.25
C TRP A 113 21.22 26.09 -4.76
#